data_AF-A0A498SWZ0-F1
#
_entry.id   AF-A0A498SWZ0-F1
#
_cell.length_a   1.000
_cell.length_b   1.000
_cell.length_c   1.000
_cell.angle_alpha   90.00
_cell.angle_beta   90.00
_cell.angle_gamma   90.00
#
_symmetry.space_group_name_H-M   'P 1'
#
loop_
_entity.id
_entity.type
_entity.pdbx_description
1 polymer ?
#
loop_
_entity_poly.entity_id
_entity_poly.type
_entity_poly.pdbx_seq_one_letter_code
_entity_poly.pdbx_strand_id
1 'polypeptide(L)' 'SIFGLPWMCAAAVQSLAHCSSLSVPKKTAPGERPGVDYVLEQRVTTIGVSLLMGLFAFGGSYLRLPLASLFGVFLYL' A
#
# COMPACT_ATOMS: atom_id res chain seq x y z
N SER A 1 -5.69 -8.56 -24.38
CA SER A 1 -5.49 -9.45 -23.23
C SER A 1 -5.94 -10.84 -23.63
N ILE A 2 -5.06 -11.85 -23.53
CA ILE A 2 -5.34 -13.22 -23.97
C ILE A 2 -6.25 -13.96 -22.97
N PHE A 3 -6.21 -13.56 -21.70
CA PHE A 3 -6.98 -14.17 -20.61
C PHE A 3 -8.17 -13.31 -20.14
N GLY A 4 -8.58 -12.29 -20.91
CA GLY A 4 -9.67 -11.36 -20.52
C GLY A 4 -9.33 -10.40 -19.37
N LEU A 5 -8.11 -10.44 -18.84
CA LEU A 5 -7.64 -9.59 -17.75
C LEU A 5 -7.38 -8.15 -18.22
N PRO A 6 -7.60 -7.11 -17.39
CA PRO A 6 -7.22 -5.75 -17.72
C PRO A 6 -5.70 -5.59 -17.80
N TRP A 7 -5.23 -4.63 -18.59
CA TRP A 7 -3.83 -4.22 -18.56
C TRP A 7 -3.57 -3.43 -17.28
N MET A 8 -2.56 -3.84 -16.51
CA MET A 8 -2.18 -3.17 -15.27
C MET A 8 -1.16 -2.06 -15.56
N CYS A 9 -1.37 -0.89 -14.97
CA CYS A 9 -0.44 0.24 -14.98
C CYS A 9 0.12 0.46 -13.56
N ALA A 10 1.24 1.20 -13.46
CA ALA A 10 1.80 1.57 -12.17
C ALA A 10 0.87 2.53 -11.41
N ALA A 11 0.58 2.22 -10.14
CA ALA A 11 -0.27 3.02 -9.27
C ALA A 11 0.58 4.00 -8.44
N ALA A 12 0.75 5.24 -8.92
CA ALA A 12 1.67 6.20 -8.33
C ALA A 12 1.39 6.52 -6.85
N VAL A 13 0.12 6.79 -6.49
CA VAL A 13 -0.29 7.10 -5.10
C VAL A 13 0.00 5.92 -4.17
N GLN A 14 -0.36 4.71 -4.59
CA GLN A 14 -0.11 3.49 -3.82
C GLN A 14 1.40 3.22 -3.66
N SER A 15 2.20 3.44 -4.71
CA SER A 15 3.65 3.32 -4.66
C SER A 15 4.27 4.31 -3.68
N LEU A 16 3.83 5.57 -3.70
CA LEU A 16 4.30 6.59 -2.76
C LEU A 16 3.90 6.27 -1.32
N ALA A 17 2.67 5.84 -1.08
CA ALA A 17 2.21 5.44 0.24
C ALA A 17 2.97 4.22 0.78
N HIS A 18 3.28 3.24 -0.08
CA HIS A 18 4.10 2.08 0.29
C HIS A 18 5.56 2.47 0.58
N CYS A 19 6.15 3.39 -0.20
CA CYS A 19 7.48 3.92 0.12
C CYS A 19 7.50 4.72 1.42
N SER A 20 6.43 5.49 1.67
CA SER A 20 6.27 6.29 2.90
C SER A 20 6.14 5.39 4.14
N SER A 21 5.41 4.27 4.04
CA SER A 21 5.29 3.31 5.16
C SER A 21 6.59 2.57 5.48
N LEU A 22 7.52 2.52 4.52
CA LEU A 22 8.85 1.93 4.67
C LEU A 22 9.94 2.96 5.03
N SER A 23 9.56 4.23 5.16
CA SER A 23 10.47 5.30 5.53
C SER A 23 10.70 5.31 7.04
N VAL A 24 11.97 5.25 7.46
CA VAL A 24 12.34 5.34 8.88
C VAL A 24 12.57 6.81 9.21
N PRO A 25 11.83 7.41 10.15
CA PRO A 25 12.04 8.80 10.53
C PRO A 25 13.36 8.96 11.29
N LYS A 26 14.10 10.04 11.01
CA LYS A 26 15.30 10.40 11.77
C LYS A 26 14.95 10.67 13.23
N LYS A 27 15.82 10.22 14.14
CA LYS A 27 15.77 10.57 15.57
C LYS A 27 16.29 12.00 15.76
N THR A 28 15.47 12.96 15.41
CA THR A 28 15.80 14.38 15.50
C THR A 28 15.49 14.92 16.89
N ALA A 29 16.36 15.76 17.44
CA ALA A 29 16.07 16.51 18.66
C ALA A 29 14.87 17.46 18.44
N PRO A 30 14.04 17.74 19.46
CA PRO A 30 12.86 18.60 19.30
C PRO A 30 13.28 19.99 18.80
N GLY A 31 13.01 20.29 17.52
CA GLY A 31 13.32 21.57 16.90
C GLY A 31 13.96 21.51 15.50
N GLU A 32 14.53 20.39 15.06
CA GLU A 32 15.04 20.28 13.68
C GLU A 32 14.01 19.70 12.71
N ARG A 33 14.21 19.96 11.41
CA ARG A 33 13.28 19.54 10.36
C ARG A 33 13.13 18.01 10.38
N PRO A 34 11.90 17.47 10.40
CA PRO A 34 11.69 16.03 10.31
C PRO A 34 12.26 15.54 8.97
N GLY A 35 13.22 14.63 9.05
CA GLY A 35 13.88 14.04 7.89
C GLY A 35 13.62 12.54 7.84
N VAL A 36 13.65 11.98 6.64
CA VAL A 36 13.72 10.53 6.42
C VAL A 36 15.17 10.11 6.56
N ASP A 37 15.44 9.06 7.34
CA ASP A 37 16.79 8.53 7.52
C ASP A 37 17.18 7.65 6.34
N TYR A 38 16.37 6.62 6.11
CA TYR A 38 16.47 5.73 4.96
C TYR A 38 15.11 5.07 4.69
N VAL A 39 14.95 4.48 3.51
CA VAL A 39 13.78 3.70 3.11
C VAL A 39 14.17 2.22 3.05
N LEU A 40 13.36 1.37 3.66
CA LEU A 40 13.56 -0.08 3.62
C LEU A 40 13.12 -0.64 2.27
N GLU A 41 14.08 -1.05 1.44
CA GLU A 41 13.81 -1.77 0.18
C GLU A 41 13.49 -3.24 0.47
N GLN A 42 12.25 -3.66 0.20
CA GLN A 42 11.87 -5.06 0.29
C GLN A 42 10.99 -5.51 -0.89
N ARG A 43 11.15 -6.77 -1.30
CA ARG A 43 10.34 -7.41 -2.37
C ARG A 43 9.22 -8.28 -1.80
N VAL A 44 9.32 -8.63 -0.52
CA VAL A 44 8.39 -9.55 0.16
C VAL A 44 7.00 -8.93 0.30
N THR A 45 6.90 -7.63 0.54
CA THR A 45 5.61 -6.95 0.66
C THR A 45 4.80 -7.02 -0.63
N THR A 46 5.43 -6.83 -1.79
CA THR A 46 4.74 -6.95 -3.10
C THR A 46 4.17 -8.35 -3.29
N ILE A 47 4.97 -9.38 -2.99
CA ILE A 47 4.53 -10.79 -3.11
C ILE A 47 3.38 -11.08 -2.12
N GLY A 48 3.50 -10.61 -0.87
CA GLY A 48 2.49 -10.80 0.16
C GLY A 48 1.15 -10.15 -0.20
N VAL A 49 1.17 -8.91 -0.70
CA VAL A 49 -0.04 -8.20 -1.15
C VAL A 49 -0.69 -8.90 -2.35
N SER A 50 0.10 -9.35 -3.33
CA SER A 50 -0.43 -10.08 -4.50
C SER A 50 -1.10 -11.39 -4.12
N LEU A 51 -0.52 -12.15 -3.18
CA LEU A 51 -1.12 -13.38 -2.67
C LEU A 51 -2.41 -13.11 -1.90
N LEU A 52 -2.40 -12.10 -1.03
CA LEU A 52 -3.57 -11.74 -0.22
C LEU A 52 -4.75 -11.24 -1.08
N MET A 53 -4.47 -10.44 -2.12
CA MET A 53 -5.44 -10.05 -3.15
C MET A 53 -6.05 -11.28 -3.84
N GLY A 54 -5.21 -12.25 -4.23
CA GLY A 54 -5.67 -13.51 -4.79
C GLY A 54 -6.60 -14.27 -3.84
N LEU A 55 -6.22 -14.38 -2.57
CA LEU A 55 -7.02 -15.05 -1.54
C LEU A 55 -8.38 -14.38 -1.35
N PHE A 56 -8.43 -13.05 -1.26
CA PHE A 56 -9.68 -12.31 -1.10
C PHE A 56 -10.60 -12.40 -2.32
N ALA A 57 -10.05 -12.57 -3.52
CA ALA A 57 -10.87 -12.81 -4.72
C ALA A 57 -11.68 -14.12 -4.63
N PHE A 58 -11.16 -15.15 -3.95
CA PHE A 58 -11.89 -16.40 -3.70
C PHE A 58 -12.87 -16.31 -2.51
N GLY A 59 -12.59 -15.44 -1.52
CA GLY A 59 -13.37 -15.28 -0.28
C GLY A 59 -14.52 -14.26 -0.32
N GLY A 60 -15.08 -13.97 -1.51
CA GLY A 60 -15.89 -12.78 -1.79
C GLY A 60 -17.13 -12.53 -0.90
N SER A 61 -17.67 -13.53 -0.21
CA SER A 61 -18.82 -13.38 0.69
C SER A 61 -18.46 -12.89 2.10
N TYR A 62 -17.20 -13.06 2.54
CA TYR A 62 -16.78 -12.69 3.90
C TYR A 62 -16.34 -11.23 4.04
N LEU A 63 -16.04 -10.54 2.93
CA LEU A 63 -15.45 -9.19 2.93
C LEU A 63 -16.49 -8.07 2.73
N ARG A 64 -17.59 -8.10 3.49
CA ARG A 64 -18.57 -7.00 3.48
C ARG A 64 -18.10 -5.85 4.37
N LEU A 65 -17.22 -5.01 3.82
CA LEU A 65 -16.77 -3.78 4.46
C LEU A 65 -17.67 -2.60 4.05
N PRO A 66 -17.96 -1.65 4.96
CA PRO A 66 -18.67 -0.44 4.60
C PRO A 66 -17.80 0.40 3.65
N LEU A 67 -18.36 0.79 2.51
CA LEU A 67 -17.69 1.64 1.51
C LEU A 67 -17.12 2.93 2.12
N ALA A 68 -17.80 3.49 3.12
CA ALA A 68 -17.35 4.67 3.85
C ALA A 68 -15.95 4.51 4.49
N SER A 69 -15.63 3.31 5.00
CA SER A 69 -14.32 3.03 5.59
C SER A 69 -13.21 3.02 4.53
N LEU A 70 -13.49 2.52 3.33
CA LEU A 70 -12.53 2.48 2.24
C LEU A 70 -12.21 3.89 1.74
N PHE A 71 -13.21 4.76 1.63
CA PHE A 71 -13.00 6.18 1.30
C PHE A 71 -12.20 6.91 2.37
N GLY A 72 -12.38 6.57 3.66
CA GLY A 72 -11.57 7.11 4.74
C GLY A 72 -10.08 6.78 4.59
N VAL A 73 -9.75 5.53 4.26
CA VAL A 73 -8.35 5.14 4.00
C VAL A 73 -7.82 5.81 2.74
N PHE A 74 -8.62 5.91 1.68
CA PHE A 74 -8.23 6.61 0.46
C PHE A 74 -7.92 8.09 0.68
N LEU A 75 -8.60 8.75 1.62
CA LEU A 75 -8.31 10.15 1.98
C LEU A 75 -7.04 10.29 2.82
N TYR A 76 -6.67 9.26 3.57
CA TYR A 76 -5.43 9.22 4.36
C TYR A 76 -4.20 8.97 3.49
N LEU A 77 -4.34 8.13 2.47
CA LEU A 77 -3.30 7.80 1.49
C LEU A 77 -3.04 8.98 0.54
#